data_AF-A0A1V4QFU5-F1
#
_entry.id   AF-A0A1V4QFU5-F1
#
_cell.length_a   1.000
_cell.length_b   1.000
_cell.length_c   1.000
_cell.angle_alpha   90.00
_cell.angle_beta   90.00
_cell.angle_gamma   90.00
#
_symmetry.space_group_name_H-M   'P 1'
#
loop_
_entity.id
_entity.type
_entity.pdbx_description
1 polymer ?
#
loop_
_entity_poly.entity_id
_entity_poly.type
_entity_poly.pdbx_seq_one_letter_code
_entity_poly.pdbx_strand_id
1 'polypeptide(L)' 'MTKITVYEGESFDNALRRFRKSVERAGILRDVKKHQVYEKPSERRKRRRIAARKKELKRQREAL' A
#
# COMPACT_ATOMS: atom_id res chain seq x y z
N MET A 1 -3.37 -10.29 4.68
CA MET A 1 -2.68 -10.64 5.93
C MET A 1 -1.21 -10.86 5.60
N THR A 2 -0.28 -10.17 6.25
CA THR A 2 1.16 -10.26 5.98
C THR A 2 1.82 -11.17 7.02
N LYS A 3 2.45 -12.26 6.58
CA LYS A 3 3.22 -13.19 7.43
C LYS A 3 4.69 -13.13 7.03
N ILE A 4 5.59 -13.09 8.00
CA ILE A 4 7.03 -13.21 7.80
C ILE A 4 7.55 -14.33 8.67
N THR A 5 8.41 -15.16 8.09
CA THR A 5 9.20 -16.16 8.78
C THR A 5 10.53 -15.54 9.21
N VAL A 6 10.83 -15.67 10.50
CA VAL A 6 12.13 -15.31 11.08
C VAL A 6 13.04 -16.52 10.94
N TYR A 7 14.27 -16.31 10.47
CA TYR A 7 15.26 -17.38 10.33
C TYR A 7 16.22 -17.37 11.53
N GLU A 8 16.77 -18.53 11.89
CA GLU A 8 17.76 -18.65 12.96
C GLU A 8 19.04 -17.88 12.59
N GLY A 9 19.47 -16.95 13.46
CA GLY A 9 20.59 -16.03 13.23
C GLY A 9 20.20 -14.63 12.75
N GLU A 10 18.91 -14.35 12.52
CA GLU A 10 18.46 -13.02 12.13
C GLU A 10 18.23 -12.12 13.36
N SER A 11 18.78 -10.89 13.32
CA SER A 11 18.47 -9.89 14.35
C SER A 11 17.00 -9.49 14.28
N PHE A 12 16.37 -9.35 15.45
CA PHE A 12 14.96 -8.94 15.59
C PHE A 12 14.62 -7.67 14.78
N ASP A 13 15.55 -6.70 14.73
CA ASP A 13 15.32 -5.44 14.04
C ASP A 13 15.24 -5.61 12.51
N ASN A 14 15.98 -6.57 11.95
CA ASN A 14 15.90 -6.93 10.53
C ASN A 14 14.56 -7.58 10.19
N ALA A 15 14.09 -8.50 11.04
CA ALA A 15 12.77 -9.11 10.88
C ALA A 15 11.64 -8.05 10.95
N LEU A 16 11.75 -7.10 11.90
CA LEU A 16 10.79 -6.00 12.05
C LEU A 16 10.79 -5.08 10.83
N ARG A 17 11.96 -4.76 10.27
CA ARG A 17 12.08 -3.95 9.06
C ARG A 17 11.45 -4.63 7.85
N ARG A 18 11.66 -5.94 7.67
CA ARG A 18 10.97 -6.74 6.63
C ARG A 18 9.45 -6.72 6.84
N PHE A 19 9.00 -6.78 8.09
CA PHE A 19 7.58 -6.70 8.43
C PHE A 19 6.95 -5.35 8.08
N ARG A 20 7.57 -4.25 8.49
CA ARG A 20 7.11 -2.91 8.09
C ARG A 20 7.03 -2.76 6.58
N LYS A 21 8.04 -3.22 5.84
CA LYS A 21 8.05 -3.17 4.37
C LYS A 21 6.96 -4.04 3.74
N SER A 22 6.68 -5.21 4.32
CA SER A 22 5.60 -6.10 3.87
C SER A 22 4.21 -5.48 4.11
N VAL A 23 4.00 -4.87 5.28
CA VAL A 23 2.76 -4.15 5.63
C VAL A 23 2.54 -2.94 4.73
N GLU A 24 3.60 -2.18 4.44
CA GLU A 24 3.57 -1.04 3.55
C GLU A 24 3.24 -1.47 2.10
N ARG A 25 3.90 -2.52 1.61
CA ARG A 25 3.65 -3.09 0.28
C ARG A 25 2.24 -3.65 0.14
N ALA A 26 1.72 -4.27 1.20
CA ALA A 26 0.35 -4.75 1.25
C ALA A 26 -0.68 -3.60 1.32
N GLY A 27 -0.25 -2.37 1.63
CA GLY A 27 -1.12 -1.20 1.66
C GLY A 27 -2.16 -1.20 2.78
N ILE A 28 -1.99 -2.04 3.81
CA ILE A 28 -2.97 -2.27 4.88
C ILE A 28 -3.37 -0.95 5.55
N LEU A 29 -2.40 -0.09 5.86
CA LEU A 29 -2.67 1.22 6.50
C LEU A 29 -3.51 2.15 5.60
N ARG A 30 -3.29 2.09 4.28
CA ARG A 30 -4.06 2.87 3.31
C ARG A 30 -5.49 2.35 3.20
N ASP A 31 -5.68 1.04 3.29
CA ASP A 31 -7.01 0.43 3.29
C ASP A 31 -7.76 0.72 4.58
N VAL A 32 -7.12 0.67 5.75
CA VAL A 32 -7.73 1.08 7.02
C VAL A 32 -8.23 2.52 6.92
N LYS A 33 -7.37 3.46 6.50
CA LYS A 33 -7.76 4.87 6.33
C LYS A 33 -8.92 5.07 5.35
N LYS A 34 -8.99 4.24 4.30
CA LYS A 34 -10.05 4.28 3.29
C LYS A 34 -11.39 3.78 3.82
N HIS A 35 -11.41 2.85 4.77
CA HIS A 35 -12.63 2.26 5.32
C HIS A 35 -13.06 2.88 6.65
N GLN A 36 -12.29 3.82 7.22
CA GLN A 36 -12.65 4.56 8.43
C GLN A 36 -13.95 5.37 8.29
N VAL A 37 -14.31 5.78 7.07
CA VAL A 37 -15.51 6.60 6.80
C VAL A 37 -16.27 6.01 5.63
N TYR A 38 -17.60 6.08 5.68
CA TYR A 38 -18.44 5.72 4.55
C TYR A 38 -18.22 6.68 3.37
N GLU A 39 -17.69 6.15 2.27
CA GLU A 39 -17.55 6.87 1.01
C GLU A 39 -18.70 6.49 0.08
N LYS A 40 -19.50 7.48 -0.35
CA LYS A 40 -20.58 7.26 -1.33
C LYS A 40 -20.03 6.57 -2.59
N PRO A 41 -20.80 5.68 -3.25
CA PRO A 41 -20.34 4.98 -4.45
C PRO A 41 -19.85 5.90 -5.59
N SER A 42 -20.44 7.09 -5.74
CA SER A 42 -20.02 8.12 -6.70
C SER A 42 -18.59 8.61 -6.43
N GLU A 43 -18.31 9.01 -5.19
CA GLU A 43 -16.99 9.49 -4.77
C GLU A 43 -15.94 8.39 -4.86
N ARG A 44 -16.30 7.15 -4.49
CA ARG A 44 -15.43 5.99 -4.67
C ARG A 44 -15.02 5.78 -6.14
N ARG A 45 -15.97 5.93 -7.08
CA ARG A 45 -15.70 5.85 -8.53
C ARG A 45 -14.84 7.02 -9.02
N LYS A 46 -15.11 8.24 -8.54
CA LYS A 46 -14.33 9.44 -8.86
C LYS A 46 -12.88 9.29 -8.39
N ARG A 47 -12.66 8.88 -7.14
CA ARG A 47 -11.33 8.65 -6.56
C ARG A 47 -10.54 7.59 -7.31
N ARG A 48 -11.18 6.48 -7.71
CA ARG A 48 -10.54 5.42 -8.53
C ARG A 48 -10.05 5.96 -9.88
N ARG A 49 -10.87 6.74 -10.60
CA ARG A 49 -10.49 7.36 -11.89
C ARG A 49 -9.29 8.31 -11.74
N ILE A 50 -9.31 9.18 -10.74
CA ILE A 50 -8.21 10.12 -10.46
C ILE A 50 -6.93 9.36 -10.13
N ALA A 51 -7.01 8.32 -9.29
CA ALA A 51 -5.85 7.50 -8.92
C ALA A 51 -5.23 6.79 -10.13
N ALA A 52 -6.06 6.25 -11.03
CA ALA A 52 -5.59 5.62 -12.27
C ALA A 52 -4.87 6.63 -13.18
N ARG A 53 -5.46 7.82 -13.40
CA ARG A 53 -4.86 8.88 -14.21
C ARG A 53 -3.51 9.35 -13.63
N LYS A 54 -3.44 9.54 -12.31
CA LYS A 54 -2.18 9.90 -11.63
C LYS A 54 -1.11 8.81 -11.77
N LYS A 55 -1.50 7.53 -11.68
CA LYS A 55 -0.58 6.40 -11.85
C LYS A 55 -0.02 6.35 -13.27
N GLU A 56 -0.86 6.60 -14.27
CA GLU A 56 -0.45 6.59 -15.66
C GLU A 56 0.49 7.76 -15.99
N LEU A 57 0.16 8.97 -15.54
CA LEU A 57 1.03 10.13 -15.70
C LEU A 57 2.41 9.90 -15.05
N LYS A 58 2.44 9.22 -13.89
CA LYS A 58 3.72 8.88 -13.24
C LYS A 58 4.57 7.93 -14.10
N ARG A 59 3.96 6.89 -14.69
CA ARG A 59 4.67 5.96 -15.59
C ARG A 59 5.22 6.67 -16.82
N GLN A 60 4.43 7.55 -17.43
CA GLN A 60 4.84 8.32 -18.60
C GLN A 60 6.04 9.23 -18.31
N ARG A 61 6.09 9.82 -17.11
CA ARG A 61 7.24 10.62 -16.65
C ARG A 61 8.49 9.79 -16.35
N GLU A 62 8.33 8.54 -15.92
CA GLU A 62 9.46 7.62 -15.66
C GLU A 62 9.99 6.97 -16.96
N ALA A 63 9.22 7.01 -18.05
CA ALA A 63 9.60 6.46 -19.36
C ALA A 63 10.25 7.49 -20.30
N LEU A 64 10.24 8.77 -19.91
CA LEU A 64 10.98 9.88 -20.54
C LEU A 64 12.36 10.00 -19.88
#